data_AF-A0AAP0X2D3-F1
#
_entry.id   AF-A0AAP0X2D3-F1
#
_cell.length_a   1.000
_cell.length_b   1.000
_cell.length_c   1.000
_cell.angle_alpha   90.00
_cell.angle_beta   90.00
_cell.angle_gamma   90.00
#
_symmetry.space_group_name_H-M   'P 1'
#
loop_
_entity.id
_entity.type
_entity.pdbx_description
1 polymer ?
#
loop_
_entity_poly.entity_id
_entity_poly.type
_entity_poly.pdbx_seq_one_letter_code
_entity_poly.pdbx_strand_id
1 'polypeptide(L)'
;MGMKKSTVEEIVYASANLKGVVPEVEDVAEAALYLGSDESKYMIEGYNRDYHVGKLLNRCQYRYRLEGKVALITGGASGIGESSARLFAQHGAKVVVGDIQDDLALSLCKNNNNSSNDAISFVHCDVTNDFDVQNAVDTAVSKHGKLDIMFSNAGIPGNMNAGIFAVDHEDFKRVFDVNVFGALLAAKHAARVMLPTKKGSIVFTSSLASVSAAGEVPHTYAASKHAVVGLTKNLCVELGRYGIRVNCISPFGVATPF
;
A
#
# COMPACT_ATOMS: atom_id res chain seq x y z
N MET A 1 9.48 15.59 9.60
CA MET A 1 9.61 17.05 9.42
C MET A 1 9.51 17.33 7.92
N GLY A 2 8.37 17.89 7.50
CA GLY A 2 7.86 17.82 6.14
C GLY A 2 8.62 18.69 5.14
N MET A 3 9.17 18.05 4.10
CA MET A 3 9.46 18.76 2.86
C MET A 3 8.16 19.39 2.35
N LYS A 4 8.21 20.66 1.95
CA LYS A 4 7.06 21.33 1.35
C LYS A 4 6.66 20.56 0.10
N LYS A 5 5.35 20.39 -0.13
CA LYS A 5 4.79 19.71 -1.32
C LYS A 5 5.51 20.17 -2.61
N SER A 6 5.72 21.48 -2.75
CA SER A 6 6.42 22.11 -3.87
C SER A 6 7.86 21.61 -4.10
N THR A 7 8.60 21.28 -3.04
CA THR A 7 10.00 20.81 -3.16
C THR A 7 10.05 19.34 -3.59
N VAL A 8 9.14 18.51 -3.09
CA VAL A 8 8.99 17.13 -3.55
C VAL A 8 8.55 17.12 -5.01
N GLU A 9 7.60 17.99 -5.38
CA GLU A 9 7.14 18.19 -6.75
C GLU A 9 8.27 18.63 -7.68
N GLU A 10 9.16 19.55 -7.27
CA GLU A 10 10.31 20.00 -8.08
C GLU A 10 11.34 18.89 -8.34
N ILE A 11 11.70 18.12 -7.30
CA ILE A 11 12.62 16.97 -7.44
C ILE A 11 12.01 15.92 -8.38
N VAL A 12 10.71 15.68 -8.22
CA VAL A 12 9.94 14.77 -9.06
C VAL A 12 9.88 15.27 -10.51
N TYR A 13 9.71 16.57 -10.70
CA TYR A 13 9.66 17.23 -12.00
C TYR A 13 10.99 17.13 -12.76
N ALA A 14 12.12 17.23 -12.05
CA ALA A 14 13.45 17.13 -12.65
C ALA A 14 13.78 15.72 -13.16
N SER A 15 13.09 14.69 -12.65
CA SER A 15 13.40 13.28 -12.90
C SER A 15 12.32 12.52 -13.70
N ALA A 16 11.18 13.14 -14.01
CA ALA A 16 10.10 12.53 -14.79
C ALA A 16 10.28 12.66 -16.31
N ASN A 17 9.99 11.58 -17.06
CA ASN A 17 10.04 11.55 -18.53
C ASN A 17 8.93 12.39 -19.20
N LEU A 18 7.79 12.59 -18.53
CA LEU A 18 6.67 13.42 -18.98
C LEU A 18 6.62 14.70 -18.14
N LYS A 19 7.07 15.81 -18.73
CA LYS A 19 7.04 17.13 -18.08
C LYS A 19 5.58 17.55 -17.82
N GLY A 20 5.25 17.85 -16.57
CA GLY A 20 3.95 18.42 -16.17
C GLY A 20 2.90 17.44 -15.65
N VAL A 21 3.20 16.15 -15.50
CA VAL A 21 2.31 15.18 -14.83
C VAL A 21 3.00 14.66 -13.57
N VAL A 22 2.52 15.11 -12.41
CA VAL A 22 2.97 14.62 -11.10
C VAL A 22 1.94 13.60 -10.61
N PRO A 23 2.36 12.40 -10.20
CA PRO A 23 1.43 11.43 -9.62
C PRO A 23 0.92 11.91 -8.27
N GLU A 24 -0.39 11.88 -8.08
CA GLU A 24 -1.05 12.24 -6.83
C GLU A 24 -1.41 10.97 -6.03
N VAL A 25 -1.87 11.14 -4.78
CA VAL A 25 -2.25 10.00 -3.92
C VAL A 25 -3.40 9.19 -4.51
N GLU A 26 -4.30 9.87 -5.24
CA GLU A 26 -5.45 9.27 -5.92
C GLU A 26 -5.02 8.30 -7.03
N ASP A 27 -3.92 8.58 -7.72
CA ASP A 27 -3.41 7.71 -8.79
C ASP A 27 -2.93 6.36 -8.23
N VAL A 28 -2.26 6.41 -7.07
CA VAL A 28 -1.82 5.21 -6.36
C VAL A 28 -3.01 4.44 -5.79
N ALA A 29 -4.01 5.16 -5.26
CA ALA A 29 -5.25 4.57 -4.78
C ALA A 29 -6.01 3.85 -5.89
N GLU A 30 -6.10 4.42 -7.10
CA GLU A 30 -6.71 3.80 -8.27
C GLU A 30 -5.95 2.54 -8.74
N ALA A 31 -4.62 2.57 -8.70
CA ALA A 31 -3.82 1.38 -8.97
C ALA A 31 -4.08 0.27 -7.94
N ALA A 32 -4.15 0.62 -6.66
CA ALA A 32 -4.50 -0.32 -5.58
C ALA A 32 -5.92 -0.88 -5.76
N LEU A 33 -6.87 -0.04 -6.17
CA LEU A 33 -8.25 -0.43 -6.46
C LEU A 33 -8.31 -1.45 -7.60
N TYR A 34 -7.61 -1.17 -8.70
CA TYR A 34 -7.52 -2.09 -9.83
C TYR A 34 -6.92 -3.44 -9.42
N LEU A 35 -5.79 -3.43 -8.70
CA LEU A 35 -5.14 -4.65 -8.23
C LEU A 35 -5.97 -5.40 -7.18
N GLY A 36 -6.77 -4.71 -6.36
CA GLY A 36 -7.68 -5.34 -5.41
C GLY A 36 -8.92 -5.95 -6.08
N SER A 37 -9.36 -5.40 -7.21
CA SER A 37 -10.56 -5.84 -7.94
C SER A 37 -10.34 -7.13 -8.74
N ASP A 38 -11.45 -7.74 -9.17
CA ASP A 38 -11.41 -8.93 -10.03
C ASP A 38 -10.98 -8.60 -11.49
N GLU A 39 -10.81 -7.33 -11.84
CA GLU A 39 -10.32 -6.89 -13.17
C GLU A 39 -8.85 -7.28 -13.40
N SER A 40 -8.08 -7.42 -12.33
CA SER A 40 -6.69 -7.84 -12.36
C SER A 40 -6.53 -9.37 -12.32
N LYS A 41 -7.59 -10.15 -12.59
CA LYS A 41 -7.56 -11.63 -12.59
C LYS A 41 -6.49 -12.27 -13.51
N TYR A 42 -6.06 -11.56 -14.55
CA TYR A 42 -5.01 -12.00 -15.47
C TYR A 42 -3.63 -11.38 -15.15
N MET A 43 -3.54 -10.51 -14.14
CA MET A 43 -2.29 -9.95 -13.63
C MET A 43 -1.75 -10.92 -12.56
N ILE A 44 -0.99 -11.91 -13.03
CA ILE A 44 -0.38 -12.97 -12.19
C ILE A 44 1.15 -12.76 -12.07
N GLU A 45 1.73 -11.86 -12.87
CA GLU A 45 3.16 -11.59 -12.88
C GLU A 45 3.56 -10.42 -11.98
N GLY A 46 4.53 -10.64 -11.10
CA GLY A 46 5.25 -9.63 -10.30
C GLY A 46 6.15 -8.72 -11.14
N TYR A 47 5.65 -8.23 -12.28
CA TYR A 47 6.33 -7.25 -13.10
C TYR A 47 6.06 -5.87 -12.52
N ASN A 48 7.12 -5.19 -12.08
CA ASN A 48 7.12 -3.74 -11.87
C ASN A 48 6.76 -3.09 -13.21
N ARG A 49 5.48 -2.77 -13.43
CA ARG A 49 5.15 -1.79 -14.45
C ARG A 49 5.38 -0.44 -13.81
N ASP A 50 6.34 0.30 -14.35
CA ASP A 50 6.34 1.75 -14.26
C ASP A 50 4.99 2.20 -14.82
N TYR A 51 4.02 2.41 -13.94
CA TYR A 51 2.77 3.02 -14.33
C TYR A 51 3.12 4.48 -14.62
N HIS A 52 3.47 4.78 -15.87
CA HIS A 52 3.09 6.05 -16.44
C HIS A 52 1.57 6.10 -16.34
N VAL A 53 1.07 6.85 -15.36
CA VAL A 53 -0.37 7.05 -15.08
C VAL A 53 -1.00 7.94 -16.18
N GLY A 54 -0.70 7.64 -17.44
CA GLY A 54 -1.24 8.27 -18.62
C GLY A 54 -2.22 7.32 -19.28
N LYS A 55 -3.52 7.57 -19.06
CA LYS A 55 -4.66 6.95 -19.76
C LYS A 55 -4.89 5.45 -19.53
N LEU A 56 -5.56 5.12 -18.44
CA LEU A 56 -6.55 4.02 -18.39
C LEU A 56 -7.93 4.55 -17.97
N LEU A 57 -8.26 5.79 -18.36
CA LEU A 57 -9.56 6.40 -18.08
C LEU A 57 -10.53 6.15 -19.23
N ASN A 58 -11.23 5.01 -19.18
CA ASN A 58 -12.61 4.97 -19.65
C ASN A 58 -13.50 5.26 -18.44
N ARG A 59 -13.95 6.51 -18.35
CA ARG A 59 -14.56 7.13 -17.16
C ARG A 59 -16.02 6.73 -16.89
N CYS A 60 -16.48 5.59 -17.39
CA CYS A 60 -17.88 5.16 -17.29
C CYS A 60 -17.96 3.62 -17.20
N GLN A 61 -18.26 3.03 -16.02
CA GLN A 61 -19.36 2.04 -15.84
C GLN A 61 -19.41 1.23 -14.53
N TYR A 62 -18.39 1.22 -13.66
CA TYR A 62 -18.47 0.41 -12.43
C TYR A 62 -18.40 1.27 -11.16
N ARG A 63 -19.57 1.75 -10.70
CA ARG A 63 -19.71 2.47 -9.43
C ARG A 63 -19.32 1.63 -8.19
N TYR A 64 -19.12 0.31 -8.33
CA TYR A 64 -18.83 -0.60 -7.21
C TYR A 64 -17.86 -1.73 -7.57
N ARG A 65 -16.62 -1.39 -7.92
CA ARG A 65 -15.59 -2.38 -8.34
C ARG A 65 -15.19 -3.35 -7.24
N LEU A 66 -15.44 -2.98 -5.98
CA LEU A 66 -15.13 -3.77 -4.79
C LEU A 66 -16.37 -4.13 -3.98
N GLU A 67 -17.55 -4.19 -4.62
CA GLU A 67 -18.80 -4.49 -3.92
C GLU A 67 -18.68 -5.80 -3.11
N GLY A 68 -18.98 -5.72 -1.82
CA GLY A 68 -18.94 -6.86 -0.90
C GLY A 68 -17.54 -7.43 -0.63
N LYS A 69 -16.46 -6.74 -1.04
CA LYS A 69 -15.09 -7.10 -0.70
C LYS A 69 -14.70 -6.56 0.67
N VAL A 70 -13.84 -7.28 1.37
CA VAL A 70 -13.24 -6.83 2.63
C VAL A 70 -11.76 -6.54 2.41
N ALA A 71 -11.33 -5.33 2.72
CA ALA A 71 -9.95 -4.87 2.57
C ALA A 71 -9.34 -4.49 3.93
N LEU A 72 -8.08 -4.88 4.15
CA LEU A 72 -7.24 -4.36 5.23
C LEU A 72 -6.13 -3.51 4.61
N ILE A 73 -5.98 -2.26 5.07
CA ILE A 73 -4.98 -1.32 4.59
C ILE A 73 -4.10 -0.90 5.76
N THR A 74 -2.79 -1.21 5.70
CA THR A 74 -1.82 -0.74 6.70
C THR A 74 -1.29 0.65 6.34
N GLY A 75 -0.98 1.49 7.33
CA GLY A 75 -0.61 2.88 7.07
C GLY A 75 -1.77 3.65 6.45
N GLY A 76 -3.01 3.33 6.84
CA GLY A 76 -4.24 3.83 6.24
C GLY A 76 -4.76 5.14 6.84
N ALA A 77 -4.12 5.70 7.87
CA ALA A 77 -4.59 6.89 8.55
C ALA A 77 -4.32 8.20 7.77
N SER A 78 -3.39 8.18 6.82
CA SER A 78 -3.02 9.38 6.06
C SER A 78 -2.49 9.07 4.64
N GLY A 79 -2.29 10.09 3.82
CA GLY A 79 -1.62 10.01 2.53
C GLY A 79 -2.26 9.01 1.56
N ILE A 80 -1.43 8.15 0.94
CA ILE A 80 -1.87 7.11 0.00
C ILE A 80 -2.84 6.14 0.66
N GLY A 81 -2.59 5.76 1.92
CA GLY A 81 -3.41 4.79 2.62
C GLY A 81 -4.81 5.32 2.92
N GLU A 82 -4.92 6.57 3.37
CA GLU A 82 -6.22 7.24 3.57
C GLU A 82 -6.99 7.36 2.25
N SER A 83 -6.34 7.86 1.20
CA SER A 83 -6.97 8.02 -0.12
C SER A 83 -7.49 6.68 -0.64
N SER A 84 -6.69 5.61 -0.48
CA SER A 84 -7.08 4.25 -0.83
C SER A 84 -8.25 3.73 0.01
N ALA A 85 -8.26 3.99 1.32
CA ALA A 85 -9.36 3.58 2.19
C ALA A 85 -10.69 4.23 1.79
N ARG A 86 -10.65 5.55 1.51
CA ARG A 86 -11.82 6.30 1.03
C ARG A 86 -12.30 5.79 -0.33
N LEU A 87 -11.39 5.61 -1.28
CA LEU A 87 -11.72 5.14 -2.62
C LEU A 87 -12.29 3.71 -2.59
N PHE A 88 -11.69 2.81 -1.81
CA PHE A 88 -12.17 1.43 -1.68
C PHE A 88 -13.59 1.40 -1.10
N ALA A 89 -13.86 2.20 -0.07
CA ALA A 89 -15.19 2.34 0.51
C ALA A 89 -16.21 2.91 -0.49
N GLN A 90 -15.83 3.92 -1.28
CA GLN A 90 -16.67 4.46 -2.36
C GLN A 90 -17.04 3.40 -3.42
N HIS A 91 -16.16 2.43 -3.64
CA HIS A 91 -16.39 1.31 -4.55
C HIS A 91 -17.03 0.07 -3.88
N GLY A 92 -17.59 0.20 -2.69
CA GLY A 92 -18.41 -0.82 -2.03
C GLY A 92 -17.64 -1.79 -1.12
N ALA A 93 -16.35 -1.54 -0.87
CA ALA A 93 -15.58 -2.36 0.06
C ALA A 93 -15.92 -2.04 1.53
N LYS A 94 -15.81 -3.05 2.39
CA LYS A 94 -15.63 -2.87 3.84
C LYS A 94 -14.13 -2.81 4.11
N VAL A 95 -13.66 -1.70 4.66
CA VAL A 95 -12.25 -1.40 4.86
C VAL A 95 -11.93 -1.39 6.35
N VAL A 96 -10.89 -2.11 6.72
CA VAL A 96 -10.22 -2.01 8.02
C VAL A 96 -8.91 -1.25 7.80
N VAL A 97 -8.69 -0.19 8.56
CA VAL A 97 -7.48 0.60 8.56
C VAL A 97 -6.64 0.15 9.76
N GLY A 98 -5.43 -0.34 9.46
CA GLY A 98 -4.40 -0.61 10.45
C GLY A 98 -3.37 0.52 10.46
N ASP A 99 -3.20 1.20 11.59
CA ASP A 99 -2.24 2.30 11.72
C ASP A 99 -1.82 2.48 13.17
N ILE A 100 -0.70 3.17 13.40
CA ILE A 100 -0.24 3.60 14.73
C ILE A 100 -0.76 4.99 15.11
N GLN A 101 -1.30 5.74 14.14
CA GLN A 101 -1.84 7.09 14.33
C GLN A 101 -3.33 7.04 14.68
N ASP A 102 -3.64 6.62 15.91
CA ASP A 102 -5.01 6.36 16.40
C ASP A 102 -5.97 7.52 16.14
N ASP A 103 -5.57 8.75 16.50
CA ASP A 103 -6.45 9.92 16.38
C ASP A 103 -6.82 10.25 14.93
N LEU A 104 -5.86 10.12 14.02
CA LEU A 104 -6.10 10.34 12.58
C LEU A 104 -6.99 9.24 12.01
N ALA A 105 -6.72 7.98 12.34
CA ALA A 105 -7.49 6.85 11.86
C ALA A 105 -8.94 6.85 12.40
N LEU A 106 -9.14 7.21 13.66
CA LEU A 106 -10.47 7.39 14.25
C LEU A 106 -11.21 8.57 13.61
N SER A 107 -10.51 9.65 13.28
CA SER A 107 -11.09 10.80 12.57
C SER A 107 -11.52 10.42 11.15
N LEU A 108 -10.73 9.61 10.45
CA LEU A 108 -11.07 9.04 9.14
C LEU A 108 -12.37 8.22 9.22
N CYS A 109 -12.52 7.37 10.23
CA CYS A 109 -13.73 6.57 10.43
C CYS A 109 -14.97 7.46 10.67
N LYS A 110 -14.84 8.52 11.49
CA LYS A 110 -15.94 9.44 11.80
C LYS A 110 -16.34 10.33 10.63
N ASN A 111 -15.39 10.74 9.79
CA ASN A 111 -15.63 11.67 8.69
C ASN A 111 -16.15 10.99 7.43
N ASN A 112 -16.48 9.69 7.48
CA ASN A 112 -17.01 8.94 6.34
C ASN A 112 -18.54 9.09 6.14
N ASN A 113 -19.12 10.13 6.74
CA ASN A 113 -20.56 10.41 6.88
C ASN A 113 -21.36 10.64 5.59
N ASN A 114 -20.78 10.46 4.39
CA ASN A 114 -21.51 10.58 3.13
C ASN A 114 -22.07 9.24 2.60
N SER A 115 -21.80 8.14 3.30
CA SER A 115 -22.35 6.82 2.99
C SER A 115 -22.91 6.22 4.27
N SER A 116 -24.18 5.85 4.25
CA SER A 116 -25.01 5.27 5.32
C SER A 116 -24.54 3.89 5.82
N ASN A 117 -23.25 3.59 5.72
CA ASN A 117 -22.66 2.31 6.00
C ASN A 117 -21.30 2.55 6.68
N ASP A 118 -21.09 1.96 7.86
CA ASP A 118 -19.79 1.85 8.55
C ASP A 118 -18.79 1.07 7.67
N ALA A 119 -18.38 1.70 6.57
CA ALA A 119 -17.59 1.10 5.52
C ALA A 119 -16.09 1.14 5.85
N ILE A 120 -15.66 2.06 6.71
CA ILE A 120 -14.28 2.13 7.20
C ILE A 120 -14.31 1.92 8.71
N SER A 121 -13.42 1.07 9.20
CA SER A 121 -13.16 0.91 10.63
C SER A 121 -11.68 0.83 10.92
N PHE A 122 -11.31 1.00 12.18
CA PHE A 122 -9.93 1.14 12.61
C PHE A 122 -9.53 0.06 13.60
N VAL A 123 -8.27 -0.35 13.53
CA VAL A 123 -7.56 -1.15 14.52
C VAL A 123 -6.14 -0.61 14.66
N HIS A 124 -5.67 -0.41 15.90
CA HIS A 124 -4.27 -0.06 16.12
C HIS A 124 -3.39 -1.19 15.57
N CYS A 125 -2.39 -0.84 14.76
CA CYS A 125 -1.52 -1.84 14.16
C CYS A 125 -0.12 -1.26 13.94
N ASP A 126 0.83 -1.61 14.80
CA ASP A 126 2.25 -1.50 14.49
C ASP A 126 2.66 -2.68 13.61
N VAL A 127 3.00 -2.39 12.34
CA VAL A 127 3.39 -3.42 11.38
C VAL A 127 4.70 -4.13 11.73
N THR A 128 5.50 -3.58 12.65
CA THR A 128 6.71 -4.24 13.15
C THR A 128 6.42 -5.31 14.21
N ASN A 129 5.18 -5.37 14.70
CA ASN A 129 4.73 -6.32 15.71
C ASN A 129 3.85 -7.43 15.08
N ASP A 130 4.29 -8.69 15.20
CA ASP A 130 3.57 -9.87 14.65
C ASP A 130 2.15 -10.00 15.20
N PHE A 131 1.94 -9.68 16.48
CA PHE A 131 0.64 -9.77 17.13
C PHE A 131 -0.33 -8.71 16.61
N ASP A 132 0.13 -7.49 16.41
CA ASP A 132 -0.69 -6.39 15.91
C ASP A 132 -1.18 -6.66 14.48
N VAL A 133 -0.29 -7.11 13.61
CA VAL A 133 -0.65 -7.48 12.23
C VAL A 133 -1.61 -8.67 12.22
N GLN A 134 -1.38 -9.67 13.07
CA GLN A 134 -2.29 -10.79 13.24
C GLN A 134 -3.69 -10.31 13.68
N ASN A 135 -3.74 -9.47 14.72
CA ASN A 135 -4.97 -8.93 15.28
C ASN A 135 -5.73 -8.07 14.25
N ALA A 136 -5.04 -7.30 13.41
CA ALA A 136 -5.67 -6.53 12.36
C ALA A 136 -6.35 -7.42 11.30
N VAL A 137 -5.68 -8.51 10.89
CA VAL A 137 -6.26 -9.52 9.99
C VAL A 137 -7.44 -10.24 10.64
N ASP A 138 -7.28 -10.70 11.88
CA ASP A 138 -8.33 -11.40 12.63
C ASP A 138 -9.54 -10.48 12.90
N THR A 139 -9.32 -9.18 13.09
CA THR A 139 -10.39 -8.18 13.21
C THR A 139 -11.19 -8.06 11.92
N ALA A 140 -10.54 -8.03 10.75
CA ALA A 140 -11.23 -7.99 9.47
C ALA A 140 -12.08 -9.25 9.25
N VAL A 141 -11.54 -10.43 9.57
CA VAL A 141 -12.26 -11.70 9.48
C VAL A 141 -13.40 -11.79 10.49
N SER A 142 -13.18 -11.40 11.74
CA SER A 142 -14.21 -11.43 12.79
C SER A 142 -15.39 -10.51 12.46
N LYS A 143 -15.09 -9.29 11.99
CA LYS A 143 -16.11 -8.27 11.74
C LYS A 143 -16.87 -8.48 10.43
N HIS A 144 -16.22 -9.01 9.40
CA HIS A 144 -16.77 -9.08 8.05
C HIS A 144 -16.80 -10.49 7.46
N GLY A 145 -16.36 -11.50 8.21
CA GLY A 145 -16.37 -12.92 7.87
C GLY A 145 -15.24 -13.39 6.96
N LYS A 146 -14.45 -12.48 6.39
CA LYS A 146 -13.40 -12.78 5.40
C LYS A 146 -12.42 -11.63 5.25
N LEU A 147 -11.32 -11.90 4.55
CA LEU A 147 -10.40 -10.90 4.03
C LEU A 147 -10.18 -11.18 2.53
N ASP A 148 -10.59 -10.25 1.66
CA ASP A 148 -10.40 -10.37 0.21
C ASP A 148 -9.14 -9.65 -0.27
N ILE A 149 -8.79 -8.52 0.35
CA ILE A 149 -7.70 -7.64 -0.07
C ILE A 149 -6.82 -7.28 1.13
N MET A 150 -5.52 -7.56 1.05
CA MET A 150 -4.52 -7.02 1.96
C MET A 150 -3.69 -5.98 1.21
N PHE A 151 -3.78 -4.71 1.59
CA PHE A 151 -2.93 -3.66 1.07
C PHE A 151 -1.89 -3.26 2.12
N SER A 152 -0.69 -3.84 2.00
CA SER A 152 0.45 -3.52 2.83
C SER A 152 1.11 -2.23 2.33
N ASN A 153 0.57 -1.10 2.79
CA ASN A 153 1.00 0.23 2.36
C ASN A 153 1.94 0.93 3.34
N ALA A 154 1.89 0.59 4.64
CA ALA A 154 2.74 1.21 5.66
C ALA A 154 4.23 1.22 5.24
N GLY A 155 4.88 2.37 5.42
CA GLY A 155 6.27 2.52 5.08
C GLY A 155 6.85 3.85 5.56
N ILE A 156 8.15 3.83 5.87
CA ILE A 156 8.92 5.01 6.26
C ILE A 156 10.12 5.19 5.34
N PRO A 157 10.55 6.44 5.12
CA PRO A 157 11.62 6.74 4.18
C PRO A 157 13.03 6.72 4.79
N GLY A 158 13.15 6.60 6.12
CA GLY A 158 14.45 6.64 6.81
C GLY A 158 15.07 8.04 6.83
N ASN A 159 16.37 8.10 7.13
CA ASN A 159 17.13 9.35 7.13
C ASN A 159 17.51 9.80 5.71
N MET A 160 16.99 10.96 5.29
CA MET A 160 17.22 11.57 3.96
C MET A 160 18.65 12.05 3.70
N ASN A 161 19.43 12.31 4.76
CA ASN A 161 20.70 13.03 4.65
C ASN A 161 21.93 12.14 4.90
N ALA A 162 21.75 10.82 5.01
CA ALA A 162 22.84 9.89 5.27
C ALA A 162 23.50 9.43 3.97
N GLY A 163 24.64 10.04 3.62
CA GLY A 163 25.56 9.44 2.66
C GLY A 163 26.05 8.07 3.15
N ILE A 164 26.57 7.23 2.26
CA ILE A 164 26.96 5.84 2.59
C ILE A 164 27.88 5.71 3.83
N PHE A 165 28.75 6.69 4.06
CA PHE A 165 29.68 6.71 5.21
C PHE A 165 29.04 7.12 6.54
N ALA A 166 27.81 7.64 6.52
CA ALA A 166 27.07 8.15 7.66
C ALA A 166 25.74 7.40 7.90
N VAL A 167 25.60 6.20 7.33
CA VAL A 167 24.43 5.35 7.55
C VAL A 167 24.35 4.97 9.02
N ASP A 168 23.20 5.27 9.63
CA ASP A 168 22.87 4.83 10.97
C ASP A 168 22.28 3.41 10.92
N HIS A 169 22.85 2.51 11.71
CA HIS A 169 22.39 1.13 11.81
C HIS A 169 20.98 1.01 12.39
N GLU A 170 20.61 1.88 13.33
CA GLU A 170 19.26 1.85 13.92
C GLU A 170 18.22 2.38 12.94
N ASP A 171 18.54 3.41 12.16
CA ASP A 171 17.69 3.85 11.05
C ASP A 171 17.51 2.75 10.00
N PHE A 172 18.58 2.06 9.63
CA PHE A 172 18.51 0.92 8.71
C PHE A 172 17.56 -0.16 9.22
N LYS A 173 17.74 -0.60 10.47
CA LYS A 173 16.89 -1.62 11.11
C LYS A 173 15.43 -1.18 11.11
N ARG A 174 15.15 0.03 11.58
CA ARG A 174 13.80 0.58 11.63
C ARG A 174 13.13 0.62 10.25
N VAL A 175 13.85 1.06 9.22
CA VAL A 175 13.34 1.08 7.83
C VAL A 175 13.02 -0.33 7.33
N PHE A 176 13.89 -1.30 7.61
CA PHE A 176 13.66 -2.69 7.22
C PHE A 176 12.53 -3.34 8.02
N ASP A 177 12.44 -3.05 9.32
CA ASP A 177 11.39 -3.58 10.20
C ASP A 177 10.01 -3.10 9.73
N VAL A 178 9.86 -1.82 9.40
CA VAL A 178 8.59 -1.29 8.90
C VAL A 178 8.33 -1.72 7.45
N ASN A 179 9.26 -1.47 6.53
CA ASN A 179 8.99 -1.60 5.09
C ASN A 179 9.03 -3.05 4.60
N VAL A 180 9.88 -3.90 5.19
CA VAL A 180 10.14 -5.27 4.70
C VAL A 180 9.54 -6.29 5.64
N PHE A 181 9.89 -6.24 6.94
CA PHE A 181 9.36 -7.18 7.91
C PHE A 181 7.85 -7.00 8.10
N GLY A 182 7.37 -5.75 8.19
CA GLY A 182 5.93 -5.48 8.20
C GLY A 182 5.19 -5.99 6.96
N ALA A 183 5.77 -5.85 5.77
CA ALA A 183 5.21 -6.42 4.54
C ALA A 183 5.20 -7.96 4.57
N LEU A 184 6.25 -8.58 5.10
CA LEU A 184 6.30 -10.04 5.27
C LEU A 184 5.21 -10.53 6.22
N LEU A 185 5.03 -9.88 7.37
CA LEU A 185 3.99 -10.20 8.35
C LEU A 185 2.58 -10.02 7.78
N ALA A 186 2.36 -8.94 7.04
CA ALA A 186 1.12 -8.68 6.32
C ALA A 186 0.78 -9.84 5.37
N ALA A 187 1.76 -10.30 4.59
CA ALA A 187 1.58 -11.41 3.66
C ALA A 187 1.31 -12.74 4.39
N LYS A 188 2.09 -13.04 5.43
CA LYS A 188 1.96 -14.24 6.27
C LYS A 188 0.55 -14.39 6.81
N HIS A 189 0.02 -13.33 7.45
CA HIS A 189 -1.30 -13.39 8.08
C HIS A 189 -2.44 -13.31 7.07
N ALA A 190 -2.30 -12.51 6.01
CA ALA A 190 -3.28 -12.50 4.92
C ALA A 190 -3.39 -13.88 4.24
N ALA A 191 -2.26 -14.51 3.91
CA ALA A 191 -2.24 -15.84 3.32
C ALA A 191 -2.90 -16.87 4.24
N ARG A 192 -2.65 -16.82 5.56
CA ARG A 192 -3.28 -17.72 6.54
C ARG A 192 -4.80 -17.78 6.41
N VAL A 193 -5.46 -16.63 6.20
CA VAL A 193 -6.93 -16.55 6.12
C VAL A 193 -7.47 -16.68 4.69
N MET A 194 -6.66 -16.38 3.67
CA MET A 194 -7.03 -16.49 2.26
C MET A 194 -6.84 -17.91 1.68
N LEU A 195 -5.91 -18.70 2.23
CA LEU A 195 -5.61 -20.06 1.74
C LEU A 195 -6.82 -21.01 1.81
N PRO A 196 -7.63 -21.05 2.89
CA PRO A 196 -8.81 -21.92 2.96
C PRO A 196 -9.85 -21.62 1.88
N THR A 197 -10.03 -20.35 1.52
CA THR A 197 -10.99 -19.91 0.49
C THR A 197 -10.39 -19.93 -0.92
N LYS A 198 -9.08 -20.15 -1.04
CA LYS A 198 -8.31 -20.14 -2.30
C LYS A 198 -8.59 -18.91 -3.15
N LYS A 199 -8.74 -17.76 -2.48
CA LYS A 199 -9.06 -16.49 -3.13
C LYS A 199 -8.55 -15.35 -2.27
N GLY A 200 -7.93 -14.38 -2.91
CA GLY A 200 -7.50 -13.15 -2.27
C GLY A 200 -6.58 -12.33 -3.14
N SER A 201 -6.28 -11.12 -2.68
CA SER A 201 -5.35 -10.20 -3.33
C SER A 201 -4.46 -9.55 -2.28
N ILE A 202 -3.15 -9.72 -2.40
CA ILE A 202 -2.15 -9.04 -1.60
C ILE A 202 -1.48 -8.00 -2.49
N VAL A 203 -1.47 -6.75 -2.03
CA VAL A 203 -0.88 -5.61 -2.72
C VAL A 203 0.15 -4.97 -1.79
N PHE A 204 1.35 -4.71 -2.30
CA PHE A 204 2.40 -4.01 -1.58
C PHE A 204 2.66 -2.61 -2.16
N THR A 205 3.01 -1.66 -1.30
CA THR A 205 3.57 -0.38 -1.74
C THR A 205 5.09 -0.48 -1.82
N SER A 206 5.62 -0.60 -3.04
CA SER A 206 7.04 -0.44 -3.37
C SER A 206 7.37 1.05 -3.64
N SER A 207 8.27 1.34 -4.58
CA SER A 207 8.61 2.68 -5.05
C SER A 207 9.38 2.58 -6.37
N LEU A 208 9.36 3.62 -7.20
CA LEU A 208 10.28 3.73 -8.34
C LEU A 208 11.76 3.60 -7.93
N ALA A 209 12.11 3.95 -6.69
CA ALA A 209 13.44 3.69 -6.14
C ALA A 209 13.85 2.20 -6.19
N SER A 210 12.90 1.28 -6.46
CA SER A 210 13.12 -0.16 -6.65
C SER A 210 13.45 -0.59 -8.09
N VAL A 211 13.43 0.35 -9.04
CA VAL A 211 13.63 0.07 -10.48
C VAL A 211 14.57 1.04 -11.16
N SER A 212 14.70 2.26 -10.63
CA SER A 212 15.59 3.28 -11.18
C SER A 212 16.63 3.71 -10.14
N ALA A 213 17.82 4.11 -10.62
CA ALA A 213 18.78 4.84 -9.81
C ALA A 213 18.22 6.23 -9.51
N ALA A 214 17.46 6.34 -8.42
CA ALA A 214 16.92 7.62 -7.96
C ALA A 214 18.03 8.34 -7.17
N GLY A 215 18.66 9.35 -7.78
CA GLY A 215 19.83 10.06 -7.25
C GLY A 215 19.62 10.82 -5.92
N GLU A 216 18.42 10.79 -5.35
CA GLU A 216 18.05 11.56 -4.14
C GLU A 216 17.19 10.74 -3.16
N VAL A 217 17.37 9.41 -3.13
CA VAL A 217 16.63 8.52 -2.21
C VAL A 217 17.61 7.83 -1.25
N PRO A 218 17.27 7.70 0.05
CA PRO A 218 18.12 7.02 1.02
C PRO A 218 18.46 5.60 0.58
N HIS A 219 19.73 5.22 0.74
CA HIS A 219 20.21 3.88 0.40
C HIS A 219 19.40 2.79 1.11
N THR A 220 19.05 3.02 2.38
CA THR A 220 18.26 2.11 3.21
C THR A 220 16.85 1.92 2.66
N TYR A 221 16.19 3.02 2.27
CA TYR A 221 14.87 2.99 1.66
C TYR A 221 14.87 2.29 0.31
N ALA A 222 15.80 2.65 -0.58
CA ALA A 222 15.94 2.03 -1.89
C ALA A 222 16.15 0.50 -1.77
N ALA A 223 17.03 0.06 -0.86
CA ALA A 223 17.23 -1.36 -0.58
C ALA A 223 15.95 -2.03 -0.06
N SER A 224 15.24 -1.40 0.87
CA SER A 224 13.99 -1.92 1.43
C SER A 224 12.90 -2.11 0.35
N LYS A 225 12.78 -1.18 -0.61
CA LYS A 225 11.78 -1.26 -1.68
C LYS A 225 12.15 -2.29 -2.75
N HIS A 226 13.44 -2.48 -3.04
CA HIS A 226 13.88 -3.64 -3.84
C HIS A 226 13.56 -4.97 -3.14
N ALA A 227 13.74 -5.05 -1.82
CA ALA A 227 13.40 -6.25 -1.05
C ALA A 227 11.88 -6.57 -1.13
N VAL A 228 11.01 -5.56 -1.04
CA VAL A 228 9.56 -5.73 -1.24
C VAL A 228 9.22 -6.27 -2.63
N VAL A 229 9.89 -5.80 -3.69
CA VAL A 229 9.72 -6.36 -5.05
C VAL A 229 10.16 -7.82 -5.11
N GLY A 230 11.29 -8.16 -4.51
CA GLY A 230 11.77 -9.55 -4.41
C GLY A 230 10.77 -10.45 -3.68
N LEU A 231 10.25 -9.99 -2.55
CA LEU A 231 9.22 -10.67 -1.76
C LEU A 231 7.95 -10.90 -2.60
N THR A 232 7.48 -9.86 -3.29
CA THR A 232 6.29 -9.91 -4.17
C THR A 232 6.44 -11.00 -5.23
N LYS A 233 7.59 -11.04 -5.93
CA LYS A 233 7.87 -12.02 -6.99
C LYS A 233 7.86 -13.46 -6.47
N ASN A 234 8.40 -13.70 -5.28
CA ASN A 234 8.44 -15.05 -4.74
C ASN A 234 7.05 -15.49 -4.24
N LEU A 235 6.34 -14.61 -3.55
CA LEU A 235 5.00 -14.88 -3.04
C LEU A 235 3.97 -15.10 -4.15
N CYS A 236 4.08 -14.41 -5.29
CA CYS A 236 3.12 -14.60 -6.38
C CYS A 236 3.18 -16.02 -6.96
N VAL A 237 4.36 -16.63 -7.03
CA VAL A 237 4.55 -18.01 -7.50
C VAL A 237 4.01 -19.03 -6.48
N GLU A 238 4.27 -18.79 -5.20
CA GLU A 238 3.76 -19.66 -4.13
C GLU A 238 2.24 -19.59 -4.02
N LEU A 239 1.70 -18.39 -3.83
CA LEU A 239 0.29 -18.16 -3.50
C LEU A 239 -0.62 -18.22 -4.73
N GLY A 240 -0.10 -17.98 -5.93
CA GLY A 240 -0.84 -18.06 -7.18
C GLY A 240 -1.44 -19.44 -7.44
N ARG A 241 -0.79 -20.53 -7.01
CA ARG A 241 -1.34 -21.90 -7.11
C ARG A 241 -2.61 -22.11 -6.28
N TYR A 242 -2.85 -21.24 -5.30
CA TYR A 242 -4.02 -21.23 -4.44
C TYR A 242 -5.03 -20.14 -4.83
N GLY A 243 -4.92 -19.53 -6.02
CA GLY A 243 -5.86 -18.50 -6.47
C GLY A 243 -5.73 -17.16 -5.75
N ILE A 244 -4.63 -16.95 -5.02
CA ILE A 244 -4.32 -15.69 -4.34
C ILE A 244 -3.35 -14.89 -5.22
N ARG A 245 -3.72 -13.66 -5.56
CA ARG A 245 -2.91 -12.77 -6.38
C ARG A 245 -1.99 -11.95 -5.49
N VAL A 246 -0.75 -11.75 -5.91
CA VAL A 246 0.23 -10.94 -5.18
C VAL A 246 0.89 -9.97 -6.15
N ASN A 247 0.77 -8.67 -5.89
CA ASN A 247 1.30 -7.61 -6.74
C ASN A 247 1.92 -6.50 -5.88
N CYS A 248 2.71 -5.61 -6.50
CA CYS A 248 3.17 -4.38 -5.87
C CYS A 248 2.95 -3.18 -6.79
N ILE A 249 2.72 -2.01 -6.18
CA ILE A 249 2.67 -0.73 -6.85
C ILE A 249 3.99 -0.01 -6.58
N SER A 250 4.61 0.57 -7.59
CA SER A 250 5.85 1.34 -7.47
C SER A 250 5.60 2.80 -7.83
N PRO A 251 5.05 3.62 -6.91
CA PRO A 251 4.82 5.04 -7.19
C PRO A 251 6.14 5.77 -7.45
N PHE A 252 6.08 6.75 -8.36
CA PHE A 252 7.04 7.86 -8.37
C PHE A 252 6.85 8.72 -7.11
N GLY A 253 7.72 9.69 -6.83
CA GLY A 253 7.58 10.53 -5.64
C GLY A 253 6.18 11.17 -5.55
N VAL A 254 5.42 10.80 -4.52
CA VAL A 254 4.12 11.40 -4.18
C VAL A 254 4.30 12.14 -2.87
N ALA A 255 3.89 13.41 -2.83
CA ALA A 255 3.95 14.19 -1.60
C ALA A 255 2.84 13.73 -0.64
N THR A 256 3.24 13.05 0.44
CA THR A 256 2.33 12.62 1.50
C THR A 256 2.84 13.07 2.87
N PRO A 257 1.94 13.33 3.83
CA PRO A 257 2.33 13.26 5.23
C PRO A 257 2.78 11.82 5.56
N PHE A 258 3.85 11.69 6.36
CA PHE A 258 4.34 10.44 6.94
C PHE A 258 4.36 10.58 8.45
#